data_AF-Q38ZI3-F1
#
_entry.id   AF-Q38ZI3-F1
#
_cell.length_a   1.000
_cell.length_b   1.000
_cell.length_c   1.000
_cell.angle_alpha   90.00
_cell.angle_beta   90.00
_cell.angle_gamma   90.00
#
_symmetry.space_group_name_H-M   'P 1'
#
loop_
_entity.id
_entity.type
_entity.pdbx_description
1 polymer ?
#
loop_
_entity_poly.entity_id
_entity_poly.type
_entity_poly.pdbx_seq_one_letter_code
_entity_poly.pdbx_strand_id
1 'polypeptide(L)'
;MATKKPTSFFTFPSAYTVILLVLLLVMILTYFMPSGKYASLQYNTQSNNFTITSPTGRESTAPGTQATLKKYHVNTSLAKFKDGSVYKPVAIPNTYQHLKKANTGLFGAVKQFLNAPIQGLAETIDIITFVLILGGIVGVVNKTGAFAAGMAALSKKLKGREAWLIVIVTSLIALGGTTFGLAEETIAFYPILVPIFMAAGYDALVAIAAIYLGSSIGTMASTVNPFSVVIASNTAGISFTEGMGLRLVMLVIGTAMCIFYTIRYAEKVKKDPEKSLIYSQKAELEAHFLGDQENNVVPKFDFRKKLMLIIFAAGFVIMVFGVKEWGWLFNEISALFLAITFILAFISGLSEKDFVGEFVAGASDLLGVALVIALARGVTIIMEQAQISDTLLFWLSNGVSHMSGVIFSTVMFFVFILLGFFIPSSSGLAVLSMPVMAPLADVVGVHRDVIISAYNWGQGIMSFITPTGLVLASLAMVHVTFDKWLKFVLPLMLAIGLLAMILLGISVYL
;
A
#
# COMPACT_ATOMS: atom_id res chain seq x y z
N MET A 1 -9.36 -5.00 45.05
CA MET A 1 -8.36 -5.97 44.57
C MET A 1 -8.78 -6.46 43.20
N ALA A 2 -8.20 -5.89 42.13
CA ALA A 2 -8.43 -6.37 40.78
C ALA A 2 -7.70 -7.70 40.59
N THR A 3 -8.45 -8.77 40.36
CA THR A 3 -7.92 -10.09 40.04
C THR A 3 -7.14 -10.00 38.73
N LYS A 4 -5.80 -10.01 38.81
CA LYS A 4 -4.92 -10.19 37.66
C LYS A 4 -5.30 -11.52 36.98
N LYS A 5 -5.96 -11.44 35.82
CA LYS A 5 -6.13 -12.59 34.93
C LYS A 5 -4.72 -13.11 34.56
N PRO A 6 -4.53 -14.44 34.48
CA PRO A 6 -3.24 -15.01 34.12
C PRO A 6 -2.88 -14.51 32.72
N THR A 7 -1.74 -13.84 32.61
CA THR A 7 -1.16 -13.42 31.33
C THR A 7 -0.86 -14.68 30.53
N SER A 8 -1.55 -14.87 29.40
CA SER A 8 -1.23 -15.95 28.47
C SER A 8 0.25 -15.85 28.10
N PHE A 9 0.98 -16.96 28.24
CA PHE A 9 2.43 -17.06 27.99
C PHE A 9 2.85 -16.72 26.54
N PHE A 10 1.88 -16.49 25.64
CA PHE A 10 2.10 -16.14 24.24
C PHE A 10 1.55 -14.73 23.97
N THR A 11 2.44 -13.75 23.93
CA THR A 11 2.16 -12.43 23.33
C THR A 11 2.48 -12.50 21.85
N PHE A 12 1.57 -11.99 21.02
CA PHE A 12 1.82 -11.99 19.58
C PHE A 12 3.05 -11.10 19.25
N PRO A 13 3.91 -11.49 18.29
CA PRO A 13 5.11 -10.73 17.98
C PRO A 13 4.84 -9.29 17.53
N SER A 14 5.77 -8.38 17.81
CA SER A 14 5.70 -6.99 17.32
C SER A 14 5.79 -6.91 15.79
N ALA A 15 5.38 -5.78 15.19
CA ALA A 15 5.53 -5.54 13.74
C ALA A 15 6.98 -5.79 13.26
N TYR A 16 7.97 -5.30 14.01
CA TYR A 16 9.39 -5.53 13.76
C TYR A 16 9.74 -7.02 13.74
N THR A 17 9.28 -7.75 14.75
CA THR A 17 9.55 -9.19 14.87
C THR A 17 8.88 -9.96 13.74
N VAL A 18 7.64 -9.62 13.37
CA VAL A 18 6.95 -10.24 12.22
C VAL A 18 7.74 -10.01 10.94
N ILE A 19 8.20 -8.79 10.67
CA ILE A 19 8.99 -8.50 9.45
C ILE A 19 10.31 -9.28 9.46
N LEU A 20 11.03 -9.32 10.59
CA LEU A 20 12.28 -10.08 10.70
C LEU A 20 12.07 -11.60 10.49
N LEU A 21 10.95 -12.15 10.97
CA LEU A 21 10.59 -13.54 10.70
C LEU A 21 10.30 -13.78 9.22
N VAL A 22 9.59 -12.86 8.56
CA VAL A 22 9.33 -12.93 7.11
C VAL A 22 10.64 -12.78 6.33
N LEU A 23 11.53 -11.89 6.74
CA LEU A 23 12.86 -11.68 6.16
C LEU A 23 13.69 -12.97 6.26
N LEU A 24 13.68 -13.62 7.43
CA LEU A 24 14.35 -14.91 7.64
C LEU A 24 13.74 -16.01 6.76
N LEU A 25 12.41 -16.07 6.68
CA LEU A 25 11.71 -17.04 5.85
C LEU A 25 12.07 -16.87 4.37
N VAL A 26 12.05 -15.63 3.86
CA VAL A 26 12.44 -15.31 2.49
C VAL A 26 13.89 -15.68 2.23
N MET A 27 14.78 -15.37 3.17
CA MET A 27 16.18 -15.77 3.10
C MET A 27 16.34 -17.29 3.04
N ILE A 28 15.60 -18.06 3.83
CA ILE A 28 15.58 -19.53 3.75
C ILE A 28 15.07 -19.99 2.37
N LEU A 29 14.01 -19.37 1.84
CA LEU A 29 13.51 -19.69 0.50
C LEU A 29 14.56 -19.47 -0.59
N THR A 30 15.45 -18.47 -0.46
CA THR A 30 16.56 -18.28 -1.41
C THR A 30 17.50 -19.49 -1.46
N TYR A 31 17.53 -20.33 -0.43
CA TYR A 31 18.34 -21.56 -0.43
C TYR A 31 17.75 -22.65 -1.32
N PHE A 32 16.43 -22.77 -1.35
CA PHE A 32 15.71 -23.80 -2.10
C PHE A 32 15.37 -23.38 -3.52
N MET A 33 15.18 -22.07 -3.76
CA MET A 33 14.86 -21.55 -5.07
C MET A 33 16.13 -21.23 -5.88
N PRO A 34 16.23 -21.65 -7.15
CA PRO A 34 17.33 -21.28 -8.00
C PRO A 34 17.22 -19.79 -8.39
N SER A 35 18.36 -19.12 -8.46
CA SER A 35 18.43 -17.78 -9.06
C SER A 35 18.13 -17.88 -10.56
N GLY A 36 17.37 -16.94 -11.07
CA GLY A 36 17.00 -16.87 -12.47
C GLY A 36 16.51 -15.48 -12.84
N LYS A 37 16.62 -15.13 -14.12
CA LYS A 37 16.24 -13.81 -14.59
C LYS A 37 15.75 -13.85 -16.03
N TYR A 38 14.73 -13.06 -16.34
CA TYR A 38 14.39 -12.71 -17.71
C TYR A 38 15.33 -11.61 -18.22
N ALA A 39 15.56 -11.55 -19.53
CA ALA A 39 16.07 -10.32 -20.12
C ALA A 39 15.01 -9.22 -19.93
N SER A 40 15.44 -7.98 -19.78
CA SER A 40 14.53 -6.84 -19.70
C SER A 40 14.80 -5.81 -20.78
N LEU A 41 13.78 -5.03 -21.10
CA LEU A 41 13.81 -3.96 -22.08
C LEU A 41 13.28 -2.69 -21.44
N GLN A 42 14.03 -1.59 -21.56
CA GLN A 42 13.66 -0.28 -21.03
C GLN A 42 13.87 0.80 -22.09
N TYR A 43 12.92 1.71 -22.25
CA TYR A 43 13.03 2.82 -23.19
C TYR A 43 13.83 3.97 -22.59
N ASN A 44 14.83 4.45 -23.32
CA ASN A 44 15.57 5.65 -22.98
C ASN A 44 15.06 6.82 -23.83
N THR A 45 14.40 7.78 -23.18
CA THR A 45 13.80 8.96 -23.82
C THR A 45 14.84 9.92 -24.40
N GLN A 46 16.05 9.95 -23.84
CA GLN A 46 17.12 10.84 -24.31
C GLN A 46 17.77 10.33 -25.59
N SER A 47 18.03 9.02 -25.67
CA SER A 47 18.69 8.40 -26.84
C SER A 47 17.72 7.83 -27.87
N ASN A 48 16.41 7.83 -27.58
CA ASN A 48 15.37 7.18 -28.41
C ASN A 48 15.68 5.71 -28.75
N ASN A 49 16.34 5.02 -27.82
CA ASN A 49 16.73 3.62 -27.95
C ASN A 49 16.15 2.80 -26.80
N PHE A 50 16.00 1.50 -27.03
CA PHE A 50 15.79 0.54 -25.97
C PHE A 50 17.13 0.06 -25.43
N THR A 51 17.29 0.12 -24.10
CA THR A 51 18.32 -0.61 -23.38
C THR A 51 17.80 -2.01 -23.10
N ILE A 52 18.52 -3.02 -23.56
CA ILE A 52 18.23 -4.43 -23.33
C ILE A 52 19.25 -4.98 -22.36
N THR A 53 18.79 -5.38 -21.19
CA THR A 53 19.63 -5.99 -20.15
C THR A 53 19.44 -7.50 -20.19
N SER A 54 20.49 -8.23 -20.55
CA SER A 54 20.48 -9.69 -20.54
C SER A 54 20.34 -10.27 -19.13
N PRO A 55 19.98 -11.56 -18.96
CA PRO A 55 19.91 -12.20 -17.64
C PRO A 55 21.22 -12.11 -16.86
N THR A 56 22.37 -12.08 -17.56
CA THR A 56 23.71 -11.95 -16.98
C THR A 56 24.13 -10.51 -16.64
N GLY A 57 23.26 -9.53 -16.89
CA GLY A 57 23.52 -8.11 -16.62
C GLY A 57 24.25 -7.36 -17.75
N ARG A 58 24.61 -8.02 -18.86
CA ARG A 58 25.15 -7.31 -20.04
C ARG A 58 24.07 -6.46 -20.68
N GLU A 59 24.39 -5.20 -20.91
CA GLU A 59 23.51 -4.26 -21.60
C GLU A 59 23.86 -4.16 -23.08
N SER A 60 22.83 -3.99 -23.90
CA SER A 60 22.94 -3.70 -25.33
C SER A 60 21.86 -2.71 -25.72
N THR A 61 22.07 -1.98 -26.81
CA THR A 61 21.08 -1.02 -27.31
C THR A 61 20.40 -1.55 -28.56
N ALA A 62 19.11 -1.25 -28.69
CA ALA A 62 18.35 -1.48 -29.90
C ALA A 62 17.57 -0.22 -30.28
N PRO A 63 17.29 0.02 -31.58
CA PRO A 63 16.49 1.16 -32.00
C PRO A 63 15.14 1.22 -31.29
N GLY A 64 14.73 2.40 -30.83
CA GLY A 64 13.44 2.64 -30.18
C GLY A 64 12.26 2.59 -31.14
N THR A 65 12.01 1.44 -31.77
CA THR A 65 11.00 1.25 -32.82
C THR A 65 9.99 0.17 -32.45
N GLN A 66 8.79 0.22 -33.05
CA GLN A 66 7.79 -0.83 -32.89
C GLN A 66 8.28 -2.19 -33.41
N ALA A 67 9.17 -2.20 -34.41
CA ALA A 67 9.78 -3.41 -34.94
C ALA A 67 10.65 -4.10 -33.87
N THR A 68 11.37 -3.34 -33.05
CA THR A 68 12.14 -3.86 -31.91
C THR A 68 11.22 -4.53 -30.90
N LEU A 69 10.12 -3.89 -30.51
CA LEU A 69 9.15 -4.48 -29.57
C LEU A 69 8.58 -5.80 -30.10
N LYS A 70 8.20 -5.84 -31.39
CA LYS A 70 7.74 -7.08 -32.06
C LYS A 70 8.81 -8.16 -32.07
N LYS A 71 10.07 -7.82 -32.38
CA LYS A 71 11.20 -8.75 -32.39
C LYS A 71 11.40 -9.44 -31.02
N TYR A 72 11.17 -8.71 -29.94
CA TYR A 72 11.31 -9.23 -28.58
C TYR A 72 9.99 -9.77 -28.00
N HIS A 73 8.94 -9.93 -28.82
CA HIS A 73 7.63 -10.42 -28.38
C HIS A 73 7.01 -9.59 -27.23
N VAL A 74 7.40 -8.31 -27.11
CA VAL A 74 6.78 -7.36 -26.17
C VAL A 74 5.59 -6.75 -26.91
N ASN A 75 4.40 -7.26 -26.61
CA ASN A 75 3.16 -6.91 -27.31
C ASN A 75 2.59 -5.53 -26.93
N THR A 76 3.41 -4.50 -26.81
CA THR A 76 3.00 -3.15 -26.38
C THR A 76 3.25 -2.12 -27.49
N SER A 77 2.49 -1.02 -27.49
CA SER A 77 2.74 0.12 -28.39
C SER A 77 3.93 0.96 -27.93
N LEU A 78 4.85 1.31 -28.84
CA LEU A 78 5.97 2.23 -28.59
C LEU A 78 5.51 3.56 -28.01
N ALA A 79 4.31 4.04 -28.38
CA ALA A 79 3.77 5.30 -27.85
C ALA A 79 3.67 5.29 -26.32
N LYS A 80 3.36 4.12 -25.72
CA LYS A 80 3.24 3.95 -24.26
C LYS A 80 4.56 4.05 -23.51
N PHE A 81 5.67 3.78 -24.20
CA PHE A 81 7.00 4.03 -23.64
C PHE A 81 7.40 5.50 -23.79
N LYS A 82 7.00 6.14 -24.90
CA LYS A 82 7.29 7.56 -25.16
C LYS A 82 6.49 8.52 -24.28
N ASP A 83 5.24 8.20 -23.98
CA ASP A 83 4.36 9.01 -23.12
C ASP A 83 4.58 8.77 -21.61
N GLY A 84 5.49 7.88 -21.25
CA GLY A 84 5.82 7.57 -19.84
C GLY A 84 4.89 6.58 -19.15
N SER A 85 3.85 6.08 -19.83
CA SER A 85 2.94 5.09 -19.22
C SER A 85 3.61 3.75 -18.91
N VAL A 86 4.70 3.43 -19.61
CA VAL A 86 5.60 2.30 -19.33
C VAL A 86 7.01 2.83 -19.11
N TYR A 87 7.36 3.04 -17.85
CA TYR A 87 8.62 3.67 -17.42
C TYR A 87 9.61 2.69 -16.78
N LYS A 88 9.12 1.53 -16.29
CA LYS A 88 9.95 0.49 -15.67
C LYS A 88 10.49 -0.49 -16.72
N PRO A 89 11.62 -1.18 -16.45
CA PRO A 89 12.07 -2.30 -17.26
C PRO A 89 10.99 -3.37 -17.41
N VAL A 90 10.72 -3.79 -18.65
CA VAL A 90 9.71 -4.78 -18.99
C VAL A 90 10.39 -6.12 -19.28
N ALA A 91 9.91 -7.22 -18.71
CA ALA A 91 10.45 -8.54 -18.98
C ALA A 91 10.23 -8.95 -20.45
N ILE A 92 11.25 -9.56 -21.06
CA ILE A 92 11.19 -10.11 -22.41
C ILE A 92 10.74 -11.57 -22.31
N PRO A 93 9.59 -11.95 -22.91
CA PRO A 93 9.08 -13.32 -22.83
C PRO A 93 10.05 -14.35 -23.39
N ASN A 94 10.01 -15.59 -22.87
CA ASN A 94 10.83 -16.72 -23.32
C ASN A 94 12.37 -16.53 -23.22
N THR A 95 12.83 -15.55 -22.43
CA THR A 95 14.28 -15.30 -22.22
C THR A 95 14.80 -15.70 -20.85
N TYR A 96 13.97 -16.37 -20.05
CA TYR A 96 14.34 -16.82 -18.72
C TYR A 96 15.59 -17.72 -18.75
N GLN A 97 16.57 -17.39 -17.93
CA GLN A 97 17.77 -18.19 -17.74
C GLN A 97 18.02 -18.40 -16.26
N HIS A 98 18.34 -19.63 -15.89
CA HIS A 98 18.92 -19.92 -14.58
C HIS A 98 20.29 -19.27 -14.48
N LEU A 99 20.49 -18.54 -13.39
CA LEU A 99 21.76 -17.90 -13.08
C LEU A 99 22.54 -18.79 -12.12
N LYS A 100 23.87 -18.72 -12.22
CA LYS A 100 24.73 -19.36 -11.24
C LYS A 100 24.49 -18.67 -9.90
N LYS A 101 23.86 -19.40 -8.98
CA LYS A 101 23.60 -18.92 -7.63
C LYS A 101 24.92 -18.47 -7.00
N ALA A 102 24.94 -17.24 -6.47
CA ALA A 102 26.07 -16.79 -5.68
C ALA A 102 26.21 -17.77 -4.50
N ASN A 103 27.40 -18.34 -4.31
CA ASN A 103 27.66 -19.29 -3.24
C ASN A 103 27.80 -18.51 -1.92
N THR A 104 26.69 -18.01 -1.40
CA THR A 104 26.63 -17.36 -0.09
C THR A 104 26.66 -18.45 0.98
N GLY A 105 27.87 -18.79 1.44
CA GLY A 105 28.05 -19.53 2.69
C GLY A 105 27.35 -18.82 3.86
N LEU A 106 27.19 -19.49 4.99
CA LEU A 106 26.43 -18.98 6.15
C LEU A 106 26.80 -17.53 6.52
N PHE A 107 28.08 -17.17 6.49
CA PHE A 107 28.55 -15.82 6.77
C PHE A 107 28.03 -14.77 5.76
N GLY A 108 28.05 -15.08 4.47
CA GLY A 108 27.53 -14.19 3.44
C GLY A 108 26.02 -14.00 3.54
N ALA A 109 25.32 -15.06 3.96
CA ALA A 109 23.90 -15.04 4.25
C ALA A 109 23.58 -14.11 5.43
N VAL A 110 24.28 -14.28 6.56
CA VAL A 110 24.11 -13.40 7.74
C VAL A 110 24.42 -11.94 7.38
N LYS A 111 25.48 -11.70 6.59
CA LYS A 111 25.81 -10.37 6.07
C LYS A 111 24.65 -9.79 5.25
N GLN A 112 24.05 -10.58 4.36
CA GLN A 112 22.90 -10.14 3.56
C GLN A 112 21.67 -9.83 4.44
N PHE A 113 21.36 -10.70 5.41
CA PHE A 113 20.27 -10.53 6.36
C PHE A 113 20.40 -9.20 7.14
N LEU A 114 21.60 -8.89 7.63
CA LEU A 114 21.84 -7.68 8.41
C LEU A 114 21.92 -6.41 7.54
N ASN A 115 22.43 -6.52 6.31
CA ASN A 115 22.54 -5.38 5.41
C ASN A 115 21.21 -4.98 4.77
N ALA A 116 20.30 -5.93 4.55
CA ALA A 116 19.06 -5.67 3.83
C ALA A 116 18.18 -4.59 4.48
N PRO A 117 17.95 -4.56 5.81
CA PRO A 117 17.27 -3.44 6.47
C PRO A 117 17.96 -2.08 6.29
N ILE A 118 19.29 -2.05 6.29
CA ILE A 118 20.08 -0.81 6.15
C ILE A 118 19.91 -0.26 4.73
N GLN A 119 19.97 -1.14 3.72
CA GLN A 119 19.68 -0.77 2.34
C GLN A 119 18.21 -0.36 2.18
N GLY A 120 17.31 -1.06 2.88
CA GLY A 120 15.88 -0.72 2.91
C GLY A 120 15.64 0.70 3.39
N LEU A 121 16.35 1.14 4.44
CA LEU A 121 16.33 2.52 4.91
C LEU A 121 16.78 3.52 3.82
N ALA A 122 17.90 3.23 3.16
CA ALA A 122 18.43 4.09 2.11
C ALA A 122 17.49 4.20 0.90
N GLU A 123 16.88 3.09 0.48
CA GLU A 123 15.97 3.03 -0.67
C GLU A 123 14.57 3.58 -0.38
N THR A 124 14.19 3.77 0.89
CA THR A 124 12.88 4.33 1.30
C THR A 124 12.99 5.68 1.99
N ILE A 125 14.15 6.34 1.88
CA ILE A 125 14.42 7.60 2.58
C ILE A 125 13.42 8.69 2.23
N ASP A 126 12.93 8.74 0.99
CA ASP A 126 11.95 9.75 0.55
C ASP A 126 10.60 9.57 1.26
N ILE A 127 10.14 8.32 1.40
CA ILE A 127 8.89 7.99 2.12
C ILE A 127 9.04 8.30 3.61
N ILE A 128 10.18 7.92 4.20
CA ILE A 128 10.47 8.17 5.61
C ILE A 128 10.55 9.67 5.88
N THR A 129 11.19 10.44 5.01
CA THR A 129 11.30 11.90 5.12
C THR A 129 9.92 12.55 5.09
N PHE A 130 9.06 12.13 4.16
CA PHE A 130 7.68 12.59 4.08
C PHE A 130 6.91 12.30 5.38
N VAL A 131 6.97 11.07 5.88
CA VAL A 131 6.29 10.64 7.11
C VAL A 131 6.77 11.47 8.31
N LEU A 132 8.09 11.67 8.47
CA LEU A 132 8.66 12.43 9.58
C LEU A 132 8.27 13.92 9.53
N ILE A 133 8.33 14.55 8.34
CA ILE A 133 7.90 15.95 8.16
C ILE A 133 6.44 16.10 8.56
N LEU A 134 5.61 15.18 8.10
CA LEU A 134 4.20 15.21 8.42
C LEU A 134 3.93 14.98 9.91
N GLY A 135 4.64 14.04 10.55
CA GLY A 135 4.57 13.84 12.00
C GLY A 135 4.88 15.12 12.76
N GLY A 136 5.90 15.86 12.34
CA GLY A 136 6.22 17.14 12.95
C GLY A 136 5.14 18.21 12.77
N ILE A 137 4.53 18.30 11.58
CA ILE A 137 3.38 19.20 11.37
C ILE A 137 2.21 18.81 12.28
N VAL A 138 1.92 17.52 12.38
CA VAL A 138 0.86 16.99 13.26
C VAL A 138 1.13 17.37 14.71
N GLY A 139 2.37 17.21 15.19
CA GLY A 139 2.76 17.61 16.56
C GLY A 139 2.49 19.09 16.82
N VAL A 140 2.92 19.96 15.92
CA VAL A 140 2.66 21.41 15.99
C VAL A 140 1.16 21.72 16.00
N VAL A 141 0.40 21.16 15.06
CA VAL A 141 -1.05 21.42 14.94
C VAL A 141 -1.79 20.89 16.17
N ASN A 142 -1.36 19.76 16.73
CA ASN A 142 -1.90 19.21 17.97
C ASN A 142 -1.64 20.16 19.14
N LYS A 143 -0.40 20.64 19.32
CA LYS A 143 -0.03 21.57 20.39
C LYS A 143 -0.87 22.84 20.41
N THR A 144 -1.20 23.37 19.23
CA THR A 144 -2.05 24.57 19.13
C THR A 144 -3.51 24.35 19.54
N GLY A 145 -3.92 23.10 19.81
CA GLY A 145 -5.30 22.71 20.09
C GLY A 145 -6.22 22.81 18.87
N ALA A 146 -5.66 22.95 17.66
CA ALA A 146 -6.43 23.04 16.43
C ALA A 146 -7.18 21.73 16.15
N PHE A 147 -6.52 20.57 16.31
CA PHE A 147 -7.18 19.27 16.19
C PHE A 147 -8.26 19.07 17.24
N ALA A 148 -7.98 19.34 18.52
CA ALA A 148 -8.97 19.23 19.59
C ALA A 148 -10.23 20.09 19.33
N ALA A 149 -10.05 21.34 18.87
CA ALA A 149 -11.16 22.21 18.50
C ALA A 149 -11.96 21.68 17.29
N GLY A 150 -11.26 21.18 16.26
CA GLY A 150 -11.87 20.58 15.08
C GLY A 150 -12.66 19.32 15.41
N MET A 151 -12.09 18.43 16.24
CA MET A 151 -12.74 17.22 16.73
C MET A 151 -14.01 17.52 17.52
N ALA A 152 -13.96 18.46 18.47
CA ALA A 152 -15.14 18.81 19.26
C ALA A 152 -16.27 19.37 18.38
N ALA A 153 -15.93 20.22 17.41
CA ALA A 153 -16.90 20.74 16.44
C ALA A 153 -17.50 19.63 15.57
N LEU A 154 -16.67 18.70 15.10
CA LEU A 154 -17.08 17.61 14.23
C LEU A 154 -17.92 16.57 14.99
N SER A 155 -17.49 16.16 16.19
CA SER A 155 -18.24 15.24 17.07
C SER A 155 -19.63 15.79 17.37
N LYS A 156 -19.76 17.09 17.68
CA LYS A 156 -21.07 17.73 17.87
C LYS A 156 -21.95 17.68 16.61
N LYS A 157 -21.36 17.86 15.43
CA LYS A 157 -22.09 17.83 14.14
C LYS A 157 -22.46 16.42 13.68
N LEU A 158 -21.67 15.41 14.08
CA LEU A 158 -21.85 14.02 13.70
C LEU A 158 -22.71 13.22 14.69
N LYS A 159 -23.16 13.79 15.82
CA LYS A 159 -24.05 13.09 16.77
C LYS A 159 -25.26 12.48 16.06
N GLY A 160 -25.43 11.17 16.19
CA GLY A 160 -26.49 10.38 15.54
C GLY A 160 -26.27 10.09 14.06
N ARG A 161 -25.13 10.48 13.49
CA ARG A 161 -24.71 10.25 12.09
C ARG A 161 -23.27 9.77 11.99
N GLU A 162 -22.72 9.17 13.04
CA GLU A 162 -21.31 8.83 13.16
C GLU A 162 -20.90 7.78 12.11
N ALA A 163 -21.80 6.87 11.72
CA ALA A 163 -21.56 5.90 10.65
C ALA A 163 -21.24 6.57 9.29
N TRP A 164 -21.74 7.79 9.03
CA TRP A 164 -21.38 8.53 7.82
C TRP A 164 -19.90 8.88 7.76
N LEU A 165 -19.21 8.98 8.91
CA LEU A 165 -17.77 9.18 8.93
C LEU A 165 -17.06 8.00 8.25
N ILE A 166 -17.46 6.76 8.56
CA ILE A 166 -16.93 5.54 7.93
C ILE A 166 -17.23 5.58 6.43
N VAL A 167 -18.49 5.84 6.04
CA VAL A 167 -18.92 5.87 4.64
C VAL A 167 -18.09 6.86 3.82
N ILE A 168 -17.96 8.10 4.29
CA ILE A 168 -17.28 9.17 3.57
C ILE A 168 -15.78 8.89 3.48
N VAL A 169 -15.14 8.55 4.60
CA VAL A 169 -13.69 8.31 4.64
C VAL A 169 -13.32 7.13 3.75
N THR A 170 -13.99 5.99 3.91
CA THR A 170 -13.68 4.78 3.11
C THR A 170 -13.95 5.00 1.63
N SER A 171 -15.04 5.68 1.27
CA SER A 171 -15.35 5.95 -0.15
C SER A 171 -14.35 6.90 -0.79
N LEU A 172 -13.97 8.00 -0.12
CA LEU A 172 -13.00 8.95 -0.65
C LEU A 172 -11.61 8.32 -0.81
N ILE A 173 -11.19 7.50 0.15
CA ILE A 173 -9.90 6.82 0.07
C ILE A 173 -9.93 5.73 -1.00
N ALA A 174 -11.04 4.99 -1.15
CA ALA A 174 -11.20 4.03 -2.25
C ALA A 174 -11.17 4.70 -3.62
N LEU A 175 -11.77 5.88 -3.75
CA LEU A 175 -11.67 6.71 -4.96
C LEU A 175 -10.21 7.14 -5.22
N GLY A 176 -9.46 7.55 -4.20
CA GLY A 176 -8.04 7.83 -4.35
C GLY A 176 -7.22 6.60 -4.79
N GLY A 177 -7.48 5.45 -4.19
CA GLY A 177 -6.80 4.18 -4.50
C GLY A 177 -7.04 3.72 -5.95
N THR A 178 -8.29 3.79 -6.41
CA THR A 178 -8.65 3.33 -7.77
C THR A 178 -8.19 4.28 -8.89
N THR A 179 -8.00 5.58 -8.56
CA THR A 179 -7.67 6.61 -9.55
C THR A 179 -6.18 6.93 -9.65
N PHE A 180 -5.50 7.19 -8.54
CA PHE A 180 -4.08 7.56 -8.53
C PHE A 180 -3.24 6.71 -7.59
N GLY A 181 -3.82 5.67 -6.98
CA GLY A 181 -3.08 4.73 -6.15
C GLY A 181 -2.80 5.23 -4.74
N LEU A 182 -3.70 6.03 -4.17
CA LEU A 182 -3.61 6.51 -2.78
C LEU A 182 -3.38 5.35 -1.79
N ALA A 183 -2.15 5.18 -1.34
CA ALA A 183 -1.75 4.08 -0.46
C ALA A 183 -0.76 4.55 0.60
N GLU A 184 0.48 4.85 0.22
CA GLU A 184 1.52 5.32 1.13
C GLU A 184 1.13 6.63 1.80
N GLU A 185 0.47 7.53 1.08
CA GLU A 185 0.04 8.84 1.60
C GLU A 185 -1.05 8.68 2.67
N THR A 186 -1.71 7.52 2.75
CA THR A 186 -2.78 7.33 3.76
C THR A 186 -2.27 7.28 5.19
N ILE A 187 -0.98 6.98 5.37
CA ILE A 187 -0.30 7.06 6.67
C ILE A 187 -0.54 8.43 7.31
N ALA A 188 -0.62 9.46 6.48
CA ALA A 188 -0.84 10.82 6.89
C ALA A 188 -2.18 11.09 7.57
N PHE A 189 -3.20 10.28 7.26
CA PHE A 189 -4.54 10.49 7.78
C PHE A 189 -4.74 9.89 9.16
N TYR A 190 -3.90 8.93 9.61
CA TYR A 190 -4.11 8.27 10.90
C TYR A 190 -4.08 9.24 12.10
N PRO A 191 -3.06 10.09 12.28
CA PRO A 191 -3.02 10.98 13.44
C PRO A 191 -4.17 11.99 13.48
N ILE A 192 -4.79 12.26 12.34
CA ILE A 192 -5.90 13.21 12.19
C ILE A 192 -7.24 12.52 12.42
N LEU A 193 -7.47 11.39 11.75
CA LEU A 193 -8.78 10.74 11.72
C LEU A 193 -9.00 9.86 12.94
N VAL A 194 -7.97 9.19 13.48
CA VAL A 194 -8.12 8.29 14.64
C VAL A 194 -8.74 9.00 15.85
N PRO A 195 -8.26 10.19 16.27
CA PRO A 195 -8.91 10.95 17.33
C PRO A 195 -10.37 11.30 17.02
N ILE A 196 -10.71 11.60 15.76
CA ILE A 196 -12.09 11.91 15.34
C ILE A 196 -13.00 10.69 15.48
N PHE A 197 -12.55 9.50 15.04
CA PHE A 197 -13.30 8.25 15.20
C PHE A 197 -13.51 7.92 16.68
N MET A 198 -12.48 8.11 17.51
CA MET A 198 -12.58 7.89 18.96
C MET A 198 -13.55 8.87 19.62
N ALA A 199 -13.49 10.16 19.25
CA ALA A 199 -14.44 11.18 19.70
C ALA A 199 -15.89 10.95 19.23
N ALA A 200 -16.10 10.12 18.21
CA ALA A 200 -17.42 9.67 17.74
C ALA A 200 -17.92 8.40 18.48
N GLY A 201 -17.14 7.88 19.43
CA GLY A 201 -17.46 6.70 20.22
C GLY A 201 -17.03 5.37 19.60
N TYR A 202 -16.20 5.41 18.55
CA TYR A 202 -15.59 4.22 17.97
C TYR A 202 -14.21 3.95 18.56
N ASP A 203 -13.61 2.81 18.20
CA ASP A 203 -12.24 2.49 18.59
C ASP A 203 -11.24 2.81 17.46
N ALA A 204 -9.94 2.80 17.77
CA ALA A 204 -8.89 3.05 16.79
C ALA A 204 -8.91 2.03 15.63
N LEU A 205 -9.39 0.80 15.86
CA LEU A 205 -9.49 -0.23 14.82
C LEU A 205 -10.50 0.14 13.74
N VAL A 206 -11.61 0.80 14.09
CA VAL A 206 -12.57 1.36 13.11
C VAL A 206 -11.91 2.41 12.22
N ALA A 207 -11.09 3.29 12.80
CA ALA A 207 -10.39 4.32 12.04
C ALA A 207 -9.43 3.68 11.02
N ILE A 208 -8.67 2.67 11.47
CA ILE A 208 -7.77 1.92 10.59
C ILE A 208 -8.52 1.21 9.49
N ALA A 209 -9.60 0.52 9.84
CA ALA A 209 -10.43 -0.17 8.89
C ALA A 209 -10.98 0.80 7.82
N ALA A 210 -11.47 1.96 8.24
CA ALA A 210 -12.04 2.94 7.32
C ALA A 210 -11.01 3.46 6.30
N ILE A 211 -9.76 3.67 6.74
CA ILE A 211 -8.66 4.20 5.93
C ILE A 211 -8.02 3.08 5.10
N TYR A 212 -7.50 2.06 5.78
CA TYR A 212 -6.67 1.02 5.15
C TYR A 212 -7.48 0.11 4.22
N LEU A 213 -8.70 -0.27 4.60
CA LEU A 213 -9.56 -1.06 3.70
C LEU A 213 -10.01 -0.23 2.51
N GLY A 214 -10.25 1.08 2.69
CA GLY A 214 -10.57 1.99 1.59
C GLY A 214 -9.45 2.04 0.56
N SER A 215 -8.21 2.26 1.00
CA SER A 215 -7.04 2.30 0.11
C SER A 215 -6.83 0.95 -0.58
N SER A 216 -6.90 -0.13 0.20
CA SER A 216 -6.65 -1.48 -0.31
C SER A 216 -7.72 -1.90 -1.32
N ILE A 217 -9.02 -1.70 -1.03
CA ILE A 217 -10.10 -2.05 -1.98
C ILE A 217 -10.11 -1.14 -3.21
N GLY A 218 -9.76 0.14 -3.05
CA GLY A 218 -9.63 1.07 -4.17
C GLY A 218 -8.52 0.63 -5.14
N THR A 219 -7.36 0.26 -4.60
CA THR A 219 -6.21 -0.23 -5.39
C THR A 219 -6.49 -1.62 -5.98
N MET A 220 -7.14 -2.50 -5.20
CA MET A 220 -7.59 -3.81 -5.67
C MET A 220 -8.55 -3.69 -6.84
N ALA A 221 -9.56 -2.83 -6.75
CA ALA A 221 -10.54 -2.58 -7.80
C ALA A 221 -10.15 -1.36 -8.66
N SER A 222 -8.88 -1.33 -9.05
CA SER A 222 -8.28 -0.25 -9.84
C SER A 222 -8.95 -0.07 -11.21
N THR A 223 -9.28 1.18 -11.53
CA THR A 223 -9.99 1.57 -12.76
C THR A 223 -9.07 2.35 -13.70
N VAL A 224 -8.36 3.36 -13.19
CA VAL A 224 -7.47 4.23 -13.97
C VAL A 224 -6.12 4.47 -13.30
N ASN A 225 -5.80 3.74 -12.22
CA ASN A 225 -4.56 3.92 -11.47
C ASN A 225 -3.32 3.61 -12.34
N PRO A 226 -2.41 4.60 -12.53
CA PRO A 226 -1.20 4.47 -13.36
C PRO A 226 -0.22 3.42 -12.84
N PHE A 227 -0.22 3.19 -11.52
CA PHE A 227 0.70 2.27 -10.85
C PHE A 227 0.18 0.84 -10.77
N SER A 228 -1.00 0.55 -11.34
CA SER A 228 -1.70 -0.73 -11.27
C SER A 228 -2.26 -1.11 -12.65
N VAL A 229 -3.56 -0.94 -12.87
CA VAL A 229 -4.26 -1.42 -14.06
C VAL A 229 -3.70 -0.83 -15.36
N VAL A 230 -3.30 0.44 -15.36
CA VAL A 230 -2.82 1.11 -16.58
C VAL A 230 -1.48 0.54 -17.01
N ILE A 231 -0.49 0.50 -16.12
CA ILE A 231 0.82 -0.08 -16.45
C ILE A 231 0.69 -1.57 -16.80
N ALA A 232 -0.14 -2.33 -16.06
CA ALA A 232 -0.38 -3.73 -16.35
C ALA A 232 -1.03 -3.95 -17.72
N SER A 233 -2.03 -3.15 -18.09
CA SER A 233 -2.68 -3.24 -19.40
C SER A 233 -1.74 -2.86 -20.53
N ASN A 234 -0.97 -1.79 -20.34
CA ASN A 234 0.01 -1.36 -21.32
C ASN A 234 1.07 -2.44 -21.55
N THR A 235 1.61 -3.07 -20.50
CA THR A 235 2.60 -4.15 -20.63
C THR A 235 1.98 -5.48 -21.10
N ALA A 236 0.69 -5.70 -20.87
CA ALA A 236 -0.09 -6.81 -21.44
C ALA A 236 -0.49 -6.60 -22.91
N GLY A 237 -0.35 -5.37 -23.43
CA GLY A 237 -0.66 -5.04 -24.82
C GLY A 237 -2.10 -4.70 -25.14
N ILE A 238 -2.89 -4.37 -24.11
CA ILE A 238 -4.32 -4.06 -24.24
C ILE A 238 -4.65 -2.70 -23.63
N SER A 239 -5.84 -2.16 -23.93
CA SER A 239 -6.29 -0.92 -23.32
C SER A 239 -6.70 -1.17 -21.86
N PHE A 240 -6.39 -0.24 -20.96
CA PHE A 240 -6.83 -0.32 -19.56
C PHE A 240 -8.35 -0.26 -19.39
N THR A 241 -9.05 0.24 -20.41
CA THR A 241 -10.52 0.28 -20.45
C THR A 241 -11.14 -1.09 -20.68
N GLU A 242 -10.39 -2.07 -21.20
CA GLU A 242 -10.85 -3.45 -21.36
C GLU A 242 -11.02 -4.09 -19.98
N GLY A 243 -12.18 -4.72 -19.74
CA GLY A 243 -12.55 -5.25 -18.43
C GLY A 243 -13.00 -4.22 -17.39
N MET A 244 -13.09 -2.92 -17.75
CA MET A 244 -13.44 -1.85 -16.81
C MET A 244 -14.81 -2.04 -16.14
N GLY A 245 -15.79 -2.60 -16.85
CA GLY A 245 -17.13 -2.86 -16.31
C GLY A 245 -17.09 -3.73 -15.06
N LEU A 246 -16.39 -4.87 -15.10
CA LEU A 246 -16.27 -5.76 -13.95
C LEU A 246 -15.39 -5.17 -12.84
N ARG A 247 -14.37 -4.37 -13.18
CA ARG A 247 -13.58 -3.66 -12.16
C ARG A 247 -14.41 -2.61 -11.42
N LEU A 248 -15.32 -1.91 -12.11
CA LEU A 248 -16.28 -1.01 -11.47
C LEU A 248 -17.27 -1.75 -10.58
N VAL A 249 -17.77 -2.91 -11.02
CA VAL A 249 -18.62 -3.78 -10.18
C VAL A 249 -17.87 -4.20 -8.91
N MET A 250 -16.63 -4.65 -9.05
CA MET A 250 -15.77 -5.01 -7.92
C MET A 250 -15.52 -3.82 -6.98
N LEU A 251 -15.28 -2.62 -7.53
CA LEU A 251 -15.05 -1.41 -6.75
C LEU A 251 -16.29 -1.06 -5.92
N VAL A 252 -17.47 -1.03 -6.54
CA VAL A 252 -18.71 -0.64 -5.87
C VAL A 252 -19.10 -1.68 -4.81
N ILE A 253 -19.16 -2.96 -5.18
CA ILE A 253 -19.58 -4.04 -4.27
C ILE A 253 -18.53 -4.24 -3.18
N GLY A 254 -17.24 -4.32 -3.53
CA GLY A 254 -16.16 -4.48 -2.57
C GLY A 254 -16.07 -3.33 -1.58
N THR A 255 -16.18 -2.08 -2.04
CA THR A 255 -16.19 -0.91 -1.14
C THR A 255 -17.42 -0.93 -0.23
N ALA A 256 -18.60 -1.28 -0.76
CA ALA A 256 -19.81 -1.43 0.05
C ALA A 256 -19.65 -2.53 1.11
N MET A 257 -19.00 -3.65 0.78
CA MET A 257 -18.68 -4.71 1.74
C MET A 257 -17.74 -4.21 2.84
N CYS A 258 -16.67 -3.49 2.50
CA CYS A 258 -15.76 -2.88 3.48
C CYS A 258 -16.49 -1.90 4.42
N ILE A 259 -17.33 -1.03 3.86
CA ILE A 259 -18.13 -0.05 4.61
C ILE A 259 -19.11 -0.76 5.54
N PHE A 260 -19.92 -1.68 5.03
CA PHE A 260 -20.91 -2.43 5.81
C PHE A 260 -20.25 -3.22 6.95
N TYR A 261 -19.15 -3.92 6.64
CA TYR A 261 -18.40 -4.69 7.62
C TYR A 261 -17.84 -3.80 8.74
N THR A 262 -17.26 -2.67 8.37
CA THR A 262 -16.69 -1.70 9.32
C THR A 262 -17.77 -1.06 10.17
N ILE A 263 -18.91 -0.63 9.59
CA ILE A 263 -20.04 -0.08 10.35
C ILE A 263 -20.59 -1.11 11.33
N ARG A 264 -20.78 -2.36 10.89
CA ARG A 264 -21.29 -3.44 11.75
C ARG A 264 -20.38 -3.64 12.97
N TYR A 265 -19.06 -3.62 12.77
CA TYR A 265 -18.10 -3.70 13.88
C TYR A 265 -18.15 -2.43 14.75
N ALA A 266 -18.17 -1.25 14.14
CA ALA A 266 -18.15 0.04 14.82
C ALA A 266 -19.37 0.22 15.74
N GLU A 267 -20.58 -0.09 15.26
CA GLU A 267 -21.82 -0.02 16.05
C GLU A 267 -21.82 -1.05 17.19
N LYS A 268 -21.23 -2.23 16.96
CA LYS A 268 -21.07 -3.25 18.01
C LYS A 268 -20.18 -2.74 19.15
N VAL A 269 -19.06 -2.10 18.82
CA VAL A 269 -18.12 -1.52 19.80
C VAL A 269 -18.71 -0.30 20.50
N LYS A 270 -19.39 0.57 19.76
CA LYS A 270 -20.03 1.77 20.31
C LYS A 270 -21.11 1.42 21.33
N LYS A 271 -21.91 0.38 21.05
CA LYS A 271 -22.95 -0.11 21.97
C LYS A 271 -22.38 -0.80 23.20
N ASP A 272 -21.26 -1.51 23.04
CA ASP A 272 -20.63 -2.29 24.09
C ASP A 272 -19.09 -2.33 23.87
N PRO A 273 -18.34 -1.46 24.57
CA PRO A 273 -16.89 -1.36 24.39
C PRO A 273 -16.12 -2.66 24.64
N GLU A 274 -16.64 -3.57 25.48
CA GLU A 274 -15.97 -4.84 25.78
C GLU A 274 -15.92 -5.79 24.57
N LYS A 275 -16.78 -5.54 23.57
CA LYS A 275 -16.80 -6.28 22.31
C LYS A 275 -15.72 -5.85 21.32
N SER A 276 -14.96 -4.80 21.62
CA SER A 276 -13.82 -4.38 20.81
C SER A 276 -12.69 -5.41 20.85
N LEU A 277 -12.12 -5.71 19.68
CA LEU A 277 -10.93 -6.56 19.55
C LEU A 277 -9.70 -5.91 20.20
N ILE A 278 -9.72 -4.60 20.39
CA ILE A 278 -8.66 -3.80 21.02
C ILE A 278 -9.07 -3.28 22.41
N TYR A 279 -10.12 -3.84 23.04
CA TYR A 279 -10.60 -3.38 24.35
C TYR A 279 -9.50 -3.34 25.42
N SER A 280 -8.56 -4.30 25.39
CA SER A 280 -7.44 -4.35 26.33
C SER A 280 -6.48 -3.16 26.22
N GLN A 281 -6.47 -2.44 25.10
CA GLN A 281 -5.64 -1.26 24.83
C GLN A 281 -6.41 0.05 24.96
N LYS A 282 -7.72 0.00 25.27
CA LYS A 282 -8.60 1.18 25.23
C LYS A 282 -8.04 2.35 26.04
N ALA A 283 -7.67 2.12 27.31
CA ALA A 283 -7.19 3.19 28.18
C ALA A 283 -5.88 3.82 27.70
N GLU A 284 -4.95 3.02 27.17
CA GLU A 284 -3.68 3.49 26.61
C GLU A 284 -3.91 4.33 25.34
N LEU A 285 -4.78 3.85 24.44
CA LEU A 285 -5.11 4.56 23.21
C LEU A 285 -5.89 5.85 23.47
N GLU A 286 -6.81 5.85 24.44
CA GLU A 286 -7.53 7.07 24.86
C GLU A 286 -6.56 8.09 25.47
N ALA A 287 -5.62 7.66 26.31
CA ALA A 287 -4.59 8.56 26.83
C ALA A 287 -3.69 9.12 25.73
N HIS A 288 -3.33 8.33 24.72
CA HIS A 288 -2.46 8.78 23.63
C HIS A 288 -3.17 9.73 22.65
N PHE A 289 -4.38 9.38 22.20
CA PHE A 289 -5.10 10.13 21.16
C PHE A 289 -6.05 11.20 21.69
N LEU A 290 -6.45 11.12 22.97
CA LEU A 290 -7.40 12.05 23.61
C LEU A 290 -6.83 12.72 24.88
N GLY A 291 -5.64 12.35 25.35
CA GLY A 291 -5.11 12.69 26.69
C GLY A 291 -4.98 14.17 27.02
N ASP A 292 -4.86 15.06 26.04
CA ASP A 292 -4.82 16.51 26.28
C ASP A 292 -6.19 17.14 26.62
N GLN A 293 -7.25 16.33 26.75
CA GLN A 293 -8.60 16.78 27.14
C GLN A 293 -8.80 16.94 28.66
N GLU A 294 -7.76 16.76 29.48
CA GLU A 294 -7.86 16.77 30.96
C GLU A 294 -8.37 18.11 31.53
N ASN A 295 -8.20 19.20 30.79
CA ASN A 295 -8.93 20.45 31.04
C ASN A 295 -10.20 20.47 30.19
N ASN A 296 -11.37 20.32 30.80
CA ASN A 296 -12.73 20.45 30.24
C ASN A 296 -13.03 21.76 29.47
N VAL A 297 -12.02 22.55 29.11
CA VAL A 297 -12.09 23.71 28.24
C VAL A 297 -11.91 23.25 26.80
N VAL A 298 -13.01 22.96 26.12
CA VAL A 298 -13.00 22.77 24.66
C VAL A 298 -12.32 23.99 24.03
N PRO A 299 -11.17 23.84 23.33
CA PRO A 299 -10.47 24.98 22.78
C PRO A 299 -11.38 25.71 21.81
N LYS A 300 -11.56 27.03 21.98
CA LYS A 300 -12.38 27.82 21.06
C LYS A 300 -11.83 27.65 19.64
N PHE A 301 -12.71 27.33 18.71
CA PHE A 301 -12.37 27.19 17.29
C PHE A 301 -12.24 28.57 16.64
N ASP A 302 -11.17 29.28 17.05
CA ASP A 302 -10.84 30.62 16.59
C ASP A 302 -10.37 30.63 15.13
N PHE A 303 -10.21 31.83 14.58
CA PHE A 303 -9.79 32.01 13.19
C PHE A 303 -8.40 31.42 12.91
N ARG A 304 -7.47 31.51 13.87
CA ARG A 304 -6.11 30.96 13.74
C ARG A 304 -6.15 29.45 13.59
N LYS A 305 -6.82 28.74 14.50
CA LYS A 305 -6.96 27.28 14.44
C LYS A 305 -7.68 26.83 13.16
N LYS A 306 -8.73 27.55 12.74
CA LYS A 306 -9.41 27.30 11.45
C LYS A 306 -8.45 27.46 10.28
N LEU A 307 -7.69 28.55 10.25
CA LEU A 307 -6.74 28.83 9.18
C LEU A 307 -5.64 27.77 9.11
N MET A 308 -5.09 27.34 10.25
CA MET A 308 -4.11 26.26 10.31
C MET A 308 -4.66 24.95 9.73
N LEU A 309 -5.88 24.55 10.13
CA LEU A 309 -6.51 23.33 9.59
C LEU A 309 -6.82 23.46 8.09
N ILE A 310 -7.23 24.64 7.61
CA ILE A 310 -7.49 24.88 6.18
C ILE A 310 -6.20 24.77 5.37
N ILE A 311 -5.12 25.43 5.81
CA ILE A 311 -3.81 25.36 5.12
C ILE A 311 -3.30 23.94 5.09
N PHE A 312 -3.41 23.23 6.21
CA PHE A 312 -3.01 21.83 6.30
C PHE A 312 -3.84 20.92 5.38
N ALA A 313 -5.17 21.09 5.37
CA ALA A 313 -6.06 20.35 4.47
C ALA A 313 -5.82 20.70 2.98
N ALA A 314 -5.53 21.96 2.67
CA ALA A 314 -5.17 22.39 1.32
C ALA A 314 -3.89 21.71 0.83
N GLY A 315 -2.94 21.42 1.72
CA GLY A 315 -1.76 20.61 1.41
C GLY A 315 -2.11 19.27 0.77
N PHE A 316 -3.08 18.54 1.32
CA PHE A 316 -3.52 17.27 0.74
C PHE A 316 -4.20 17.44 -0.62
N VAL A 317 -4.98 18.49 -0.82
CA VAL A 317 -5.61 18.78 -2.13
C VAL A 317 -4.55 19.09 -3.18
N ILE A 318 -3.56 19.93 -2.84
CA ILE A 318 -2.44 20.27 -3.72
C ILE A 318 -1.58 19.04 -3.99
N MET A 319 -1.31 18.22 -2.98
CA MET A 319 -0.59 16.95 -3.14
C MET A 319 -1.29 16.03 -4.15
N VAL A 320 -2.60 15.80 -3.98
CA VAL A 320 -3.38 14.95 -4.90
C VAL A 320 -3.33 15.50 -6.33
N PHE A 321 -3.47 16.82 -6.48
CA PHE A 321 -3.36 17.46 -7.79
C PHE A 321 -1.95 17.33 -8.39
N GLY A 322 -0.91 17.56 -7.60
CA GLY A 322 0.49 17.48 -8.03
C GLY A 322 0.92 16.07 -8.43
N VAL A 323 0.49 15.05 -7.70
CA VAL A 323 0.72 13.64 -8.07
C VAL A 323 0.03 13.32 -9.40
N LYS A 324 -1.21 13.77 -9.57
CA LYS A 324 -2.02 13.46 -10.75
C LYS A 324 -1.57 14.20 -12.01
N GLU A 325 -1.37 15.51 -11.93
CA GLU A 325 -1.15 16.38 -13.10
C GLU A 325 0.33 16.65 -13.38
N TRP A 326 1.16 16.68 -12.34
CA TRP A 326 2.59 17.01 -12.45
C TRP A 326 3.51 15.82 -12.20
N GLY A 327 2.97 14.65 -11.87
CA GLY A 327 3.74 13.44 -11.62
C GLY A 327 4.67 13.57 -10.41
N TRP A 328 4.28 14.36 -9.41
CA TRP A 328 5.08 14.54 -8.20
C TRP A 328 5.37 13.22 -7.50
N LEU A 329 6.61 13.07 -7.05
CA LEU A 329 7.06 11.98 -6.21
C LEU A 329 7.22 12.49 -4.77
N PHE A 330 7.67 11.59 -3.88
CA PHE A 330 7.79 11.89 -2.44
C PHE A 330 8.67 13.11 -2.12
N ASN A 331 9.66 13.43 -2.95
CA ASN A 331 10.50 14.60 -2.75
C ASN A 331 9.71 15.91 -2.88
N GLU A 332 8.92 16.06 -3.95
CA GLU A 332 8.07 17.24 -4.18
C GLU A 332 6.96 17.33 -3.14
N ILE A 333 6.37 16.19 -2.76
CA ILE A 333 5.37 16.12 -1.68
C ILE A 333 5.97 16.56 -0.34
N SER A 334 7.17 16.07 -0.01
CA SER A 334 7.90 16.46 1.20
C SER A 334 8.19 17.96 1.21
N ALA A 335 8.62 18.52 0.07
CA ALA A 335 8.87 19.95 -0.07
C ALA A 335 7.58 20.79 0.12
N LEU A 336 6.44 20.33 -0.41
CA LEU A 336 5.14 20.98 -0.18
C LEU A 336 4.81 21.05 1.32
N PHE A 337 4.88 19.91 2.02
CA PHE A 337 4.54 19.87 3.44
C PHE A 337 5.57 20.63 4.28
N LEU A 338 6.85 20.61 3.91
CA LEU A 338 7.85 21.45 4.56
C LEU A 338 7.55 22.96 4.37
N ALA A 339 7.11 23.38 3.18
CA ALA A 339 6.65 24.75 2.95
C ALA A 339 5.44 25.09 3.83
N ILE A 340 4.50 24.16 4.00
CA ILE A 340 3.37 24.30 4.93
C ILE A 340 3.86 24.44 6.37
N THR A 341 4.87 23.68 6.80
CA THR A 341 5.47 23.84 8.14
C THR A 341 5.92 25.28 8.37
N PHE A 342 6.64 25.89 7.42
CA PHE A 342 7.08 27.28 7.53
C PHE A 342 5.90 28.25 7.62
N ILE A 343 4.85 28.05 6.82
CA ILE A 343 3.64 28.88 6.88
C ILE A 343 2.96 28.74 8.26
N LEU A 344 2.85 27.51 8.78
CA LEU A 344 2.24 27.25 10.08
C LEU A 344 3.07 27.82 11.23
N ALA A 345 4.40 27.95 11.11
CA ALA A 345 5.24 28.60 12.11
C ALA A 345 4.77 30.03 12.41
N PHE A 346 4.50 30.82 11.36
CA PHE A 346 4.02 32.20 11.51
C PHE A 346 2.58 32.29 12.05
N ILE A 347 1.75 31.30 11.79
CA ILE A 347 0.32 31.32 12.17
C ILE A 347 0.09 30.73 13.56
N SER A 348 0.90 29.73 13.97
CA SER A 348 0.72 28.97 15.21
C SER A 348 0.67 29.87 16.46
N GLY A 349 1.48 30.93 16.46
CA GLY A 349 1.73 31.79 17.61
C GLY A 349 2.44 31.08 18.77
N LEU A 350 3.15 29.99 18.46
CA LEU A 350 4.15 29.39 19.34
C LEU A 350 5.46 30.19 19.26
N SER A 351 6.29 30.10 20.30
CA SER A 351 7.68 30.57 20.19
C SER A 351 8.45 29.66 19.23
N GLU A 352 9.55 30.14 18.65
CA GLU A 352 10.38 29.34 17.73
C GLU A 352 10.89 28.05 18.41
N LYS A 353 11.34 28.15 19.67
CA LYS A 353 11.75 27.00 20.48
C LYS A 353 10.62 25.99 20.70
N ASP A 354 9.43 26.46 21.03
CA ASP A 354 8.28 25.57 21.24
C ASP A 354 7.85 24.93 19.92
N PHE A 355 7.80 25.70 18.84
CA PHE A 355 7.44 25.19 17.51
C PHE A 355 8.40 24.08 17.06
N VAL A 356 9.71 24.32 17.14
CA VAL A 356 10.72 23.33 16.76
C VAL A 356 10.67 22.12 17.69
N GLY A 357 10.51 22.33 19.00
CA GLY A 357 10.38 21.25 19.97
C GLY A 357 9.21 20.32 19.66
N GLU A 358 8.04 20.88 19.38
CA GLU A 358 6.82 20.12 19.05
C GLU A 358 6.88 19.47 17.66
N PHE A 359 7.56 20.12 16.70
CA PHE A 359 7.84 19.51 15.41
C PHE A 359 8.74 18.28 15.56
N VAL A 360 9.82 18.37 16.35
CA VAL A 360 10.72 17.24 16.60
C VAL A 360 10.00 16.13 17.39
N ALA A 361 9.19 16.48 18.38
CA ALA A 361 8.41 15.51 19.14
C ALA A 361 7.43 14.74 18.23
N GLY A 362 6.65 15.46 17.40
CA GLY A 362 5.73 14.81 16.47
C GLY A 362 6.43 13.96 15.41
N ALA A 363 7.61 14.37 14.93
CA ALA A 363 8.43 13.52 14.04
C ALA A 363 8.95 12.27 14.77
N SER A 364 9.36 12.39 16.03
CA SER A 364 9.83 11.29 16.87
C SER A 364 8.76 10.22 17.08
N ASP A 365 7.49 10.62 17.24
CA ASP A 365 6.38 9.68 17.38
C ASP A 365 6.22 8.77 16.15
N LEU A 366 6.63 9.24 14.97
CA LEU A 366 6.55 8.47 13.72
C LEU A 366 7.85 7.73 13.37
N LEU A 367 8.91 7.88 14.17
CA LEU A 367 10.18 7.21 13.93
C LEU A 367 10.03 5.68 13.91
N GLY A 368 9.19 5.14 14.79
CA GLY A 368 8.93 3.70 14.82
C GLY A 368 8.29 3.20 13.51
N VAL A 369 7.37 3.97 12.94
CA VAL A 369 6.70 3.64 11.67
C VAL A 369 7.70 3.71 10.52
N ALA A 370 8.58 4.72 10.50
CA ALA A 370 9.66 4.82 9.52
C ALA A 370 10.60 3.60 9.54
N LEU A 371 10.96 3.09 10.72
CA LEU A 371 11.79 1.89 10.85
C LEU A 371 11.08 0.62 10.38
N VAL A 372 9.75 0.52 10.59
CA VAL A 372 8.93 -0.57 10.06
C VAL A 372 8.94 -0.56 8.53
N ILE A 373 8.83 0.62 7.90
CA ILE A 373 8.90 0.79 6.43
C ILE A 373 10.27 0.33 5.90
N ALA A 374 11.37 0.76 6.55
CA ALA A 374 12.73 0.38 6.16
C ALA A 374 12.95 -1.16 6.24
N LEU A 375 12.50 -1.79 7.33
CA LEU A 375 12.59 -3.23 7.50
C LEU A 375 11.77 -4.00 6.45
N ALA A 376 10.56 -3.52 6.15
CA ALA A 376 9.70 -4.11 5.14
C ALA A 376 10.36 -4.09 3.75
N ARG A 377 11.03 -2.98 3.38
CA ARG A 377 11.80 -2.89 2.13
C ARG A 377 12.95 -3.90 2.09
N GLY A 378 13.63 -4.13 3.22
CA GLY A 378 14.71 -5.11 3.33
C GLY A 378 14.32 -6.51 2.86
N VAL A 379 13.09 -6.96 3.11
CA VAL A 379 12.60 -8.26 2.63
C VAL A 379 12.61 -8.33 1.10
N THR A 380 12.10 -7.28 0.46
CA THR A 380 12.03 -7.21 -1.01
C THR A 380 13.44 -7.15 -1.62
N ILE A 381 14.36 -6.42 -0.99
CA ILE A 381 15.78 -6.34 -1.40
C ILE A 381 16.44 -7.73 -1.39
N ILE A 382 16.17 -8.58 -0.40
CA ILE A 382 16.73 -9.95 -0.40
C ILE A 382 16.22 -10.76 -1.59
N MET A 383 14.93 -10.66 -1.90
CA MET A 383 14.35 -11.35 -3.06
C MET A 383 14.94 -10.86 -4.38
N GLU A 384 15.06 -9.53 -4.53
CA GLU A 384 15.67 -8.88 -5.67
C GLU A 384 17.13 -9.35 -5.81
N GLN A 385 17.94 -9.29 -4.76
CA GLN A 385 19.35 -9.74 -4.80
C GLN A 385 19.51 -11.24 -5.06
N ALA A 386 18.61 -12.07 -4.55
CA ALA A 386 18.62 -13.51 -4.80
C ALA A 386 18.15 -13.89 -6.21
N GLN A 387 17.52 -12.95 -6.94
CA GLN A 387 16.97 -13.16 -8.28
C GLN A 387 16.01 -14.36 -8.31
N ILE A 388 15.10 -14.45 -7.33
CA ILE A 388 14.14 -15.57 -7.22
C ILE A 388 12.73 -15.21 -7.70
N SER A 389 12.43 -13.91 -7.85
CA SER A 389 11.12 -13.42 -8.31
C SER A 389 10.77 -13.94 -9.71
N ASP A 390 11.71 -13.87 -10.64
CA ASP A 390 11.55 -14.33 -12.03
C ASP A 390 11.44 -15.86 -12.10
N THR A 391 12.18 -16.57 -11.26
CA THR A 391 12.08 -18.04 -11.12
C THR A 391 10.69 -18.46 -10.67
N LEU A 392 10.16 -17.78 -9.65
CA LEU A 392 8.81 -18.03 -9.13
C LEU A 392 7.77 -17.80 -10.23
N LEU A 393 7.90 -16.70 -10.97
CA LEU A 393 7.03 -16.39 -12.11
C LEU A 393 7.09 -17.50 -13.17
N PHE A 394 8.29 -17.92 -13.57
CA PHE A 394 8.50 -18.96 -14.59
C PHE A 394 7.87 -20.30 -14.22
N TRP A 395 8.00 -20.72 -12.96
CA TRP A 395 7.37 -21.96 -12.50
C TRP A 395 5.85 -21.88 -12.47
N LEU A 396 5.31 -20.75 -11.98
CA LEU A 396 3.86 -20.55 -11.92
C LEU A 396 3.24 -20.43 -13.33
N SER A 397 3.92 -19.76 -14.27
CA SER A 397 3.44 -19.64 -15.66
C SER A 397 3.36 -20.98 -16.38
N ASN A 398 4.32 -21.88 -16.14
CA ASN A 398 4.31 -23.22 -16.75
C ASN A 398 3.23 -24.14 -16.17
N GLY A 399 2.79 -23.90 -14.93
CA GLY A 399 1.77 -24.71 -14.27
C GLY A 399 0.34 -24.46 -14.76
N VAL A 400 0.08 -23.33 -15.42
CA VAL A 400 -1.29 -22.87 -15.76
C VAL A 400 -1.66 -22.96 -17.25
N SER A 401 -0.70 -23.27 -18.13
CA SER A 401 -0.86 -23.20 -19.60
C SER A 401 -1.82 -24.23 -20.21
N HIS A 402 -2.27 -25.23 -19.45
CA HIS A 402 -3.13 -26.33 -19.93
C HIS A 402 -4.53 -26.36 -19.29
N MET A 403 -4.95 -25.27 -18.64
CA MET A 403 -6.22 -25.19 -17.92
C MET A 403 -7.35 -24.64 -18.81
N SER A 404 -8.62 -24.95 -18.49
CA SER A 404 -9.78 -24.32 -19.14
C SER A 404 -10.03 -22.91 -18.62
N GLY A 405 -10.68 -22.05 -19.41
CA GLY A 405 -10.79 -20.60 -19.13
C GLY A 405 -11.20 -20.19 -17.71
N VAL A 406 -12.27 -20.77 -17.16
CA VAL A 406 -12.73 -20.45 -15.78
C VAL A 406 -11.71 -20.91 -14.74
N ILE A 407 -11.22 -22.15 -14.85
CA ILE A 407 -10.20 -22.70 -13.94
C ILE A 407 -8.93 -21.85 -14.02
N PHE A 408 -8.50 -21.52 -15.23
CA PHE A 408 -7.36 -20.65 -15.50
C PHE A 408 -7.51 -19.29 -14.81
N SER A 409 -8.65 -18.60 -14.94
CA SER A 409 -8.89 -17.30 -14.29
C SER A 409 -8.77 -17.38 -12.76
N THR A 410 -9.30 -18.44 -12.16
CA THR A 410 -9.28 -18.63 -10.70
C THR A 410 -7.90 -19.01 -10.21
N VAL A 411 -7.19 -19.88 -10.93
CA VAL A 411 -5.81 -20.24 -10.58
C VAL A 411 -4.89 -19.04 -10.75
N MET A 412 -5.07 -18.21 -11.79
CA MET A 412 -4.32 -16.96 -11.95
C MET A 412 -4.52 -16.01 -10.78
N PHE A 413 -5.74 -15.91 -10.23
CA PHE A 413 -5.99 -15.14 -9.02
C PHE A 413 -5.18 -15.65 -7.82
N PHE A 414 -5.12 -16.97 -7.59
CA PHE A 414 -4.28 -17.54 -6.53
C PHE A 414 -2.77 -17.41 -6.80
N VAL A 415 -2.36 -17.48 -8.06
CA VAL A 415 -0.98 -17.20 -8.47
C VAL A 415 -0.61 -15.76 -8.09
N PHE A 416 -1.48 -14.79 -8.33
CA PHE A 416 -1.23 -13.39 -7.97
C PHE A 416 -1.37 -13.10 -6.47
N ILE A 417 -2.17 -13.88 -5.73
CA ILE A 417 -2.11 -13.91 -4.26
C ILE A 417 -0.70 -14.33 -3.81
N LEU A 418 -0.20 -15.46 -4.31
CA LEU A 418 1.11 -15.98 -3.93
C LEU A 418 2.23 -15.00 -4.30
N LEU A 419 2.21 -14.48 -5.54
CA LEU A 419 3.18 -13.49 -5.99
C LEU A 419 3.07 -12.18 -5.21
N GLY A 420 1.85 -11.70 -4.92
CA GLY A 420 1.61 -10.46 -4.18
C GLY A 420 2.06 -10.51 -2.71
N PHE A 421 2.13 -11.70 -2.10
CA PHE A 421 2.74 -11.88 -0.78
C PHE A 421 4.25 -11.56 -0.80
N PHE A 422 4.94 -12.00 -1.86
CA PHE A 422 6.39 -11.85 -2.00
C PHE A 422 6.79 -10.53 -2.68
N ILE A 423 5.98 -10.07 -3.63
CA ILE A 423 6.19 -8.89 -4.45
C ILE A 423 5.01 -7.94 -4.19
N PRO A 424 5.01 -7.22 -3.04
CA PRO A 424 3.89 -6.37 -2.65
C PRO A 424 3.72 -5.14 -3.56
N SER A 425 4.74 -4.80 -4.36
CA SER A 425 4.70 -3.68 -5.30
C SER A 425 3.75 -3.96 -6.48
N SER A 426 2.68 -3.19 -6.61
CA SER A 426 1.75 -3.24 -7.75
C SER A 426 2.48 -3.07 -9.07
N SER A 427 3.03 -1.87 -9.31
CA SER A 427 3.71 -1.59 -10.57
C SER A 427 4.90 -2.52 -10.86
N GLY A 428 5.61 -2.99 -9.82
CA GLY A 428 6.68 -3.97 -9.97
C GLY A 428 6.19 -5.33 -10.44
N LEU A 429 5.15 -5.86 -9.81
CA LEU A 429 4.55 -7.15 -10.19
C LEU A 429 3.94 -7.08 -11.60
N ALA A 430 3.30 -5.97 -11.97
CA ALA A 430 2.74 -5.77 -13.30
C ALA A 430 3.79 -5.87 -14.43
N VAL A 431 4.89 -5.13 -14.35
CA VAL A 431 5.91 -5.13 -15.43
C VAL A 431 6.73 -6.42 -15.50
N LEU A 432 6.82 -7.13 -14.39
CA LEU A 432 7.43 -8.45 -14.32
C LEU A 432 6.53 -9.53 -14.93
N SER A 433 5.26 -9.55 -14.55
CA SER A 433 4.36 -10.67 -14.85
C SER A 433 3.61 -10.55 -16.17
N MET A 434 3.10 -9.36 -16.53
CA MET A 434 2.18 -9.20 -17.67
C MET A 434 2.78 -9.62 -19.02
N PRO A 435 4.05 -9.33 -19.37
CA PRO A 435 4.61 -9.78 -20.63
C PRO A 435 4.63 -11.30 -20.77
N VAL A 436 4.76 -12.01 -19.66
CA VAL A 436 4.85 -13.49 -19.62
C VAL A 436 3.47 -14.12 -19.48
N MET A 437 2.64 -13.59 -18.59
CA MET A 437 1.35 -14.19 -18.23
C MET A 437 0.23 -13.75 -19.17
N ALA A 438 0.19 -12.50 -19.63
CA ALA A 438 -0.89 -12.02 -20.49
C ALA A 438 -1.05 -12.86 -21.79
N PRO A 439 0.03 -13.24 -22.50
CA PRO A 439 -0.09 -14.11 -23.68
C PRO A 439 -0.68 -15.49 -23.41
N LEU A 440 -0.67 -15.98 -22.15
CA LEU A 440 -1.29 -17.27 -21.81
C LEU A 440 -2.82 -17.23 -21.94
N ALA A 441 -3.43 -16.05 -21.83
CA ALA A 441 -4.86 -15.88 -22.09
C ALA A 441 -5.20 -16.29 -23.53
N ASP A 442 -4.35 -15.92 -24.50
CA ASP A 442 -4.56 -16.25 -25.91
C ASP A 442 -4.45 -17.76 -26.16
N VAL A 443 -3.57 -18.45 -25.42
CA VAL A 443 -3.38 -19.91 -25.50
C VAL A 443 -4.60 -20.65 -24.94
N VAL A 444 -5.17 -20.15 -23.85
CA VAL A 444 -6.32 -20.76 -23.16
C VAL A 444 -7.67 -20.31 -23.77
N GLY A 445 -7.66 -19.31 -24.66
CA GLY A 445 -8.83 -18.80 -25.35
C GLY A 445 -9.70 -17.86 -24.51
N VAL A 446 -9.09 -17.06 -23.62
CA VAL A 446 -9.76 -16.01 -22.85
C VAL A 446 -9.18 -14.63 -23.18
N HIS A 447 -9.90 -13.55 -22.85
CA HIS A 447 -9.37 -12.21 -23.04
C HIS A 447 -8.26 -11.88 -22.03
N ARG A 448 -7.26 -11.09 -22.45
CA ARG A 448 -6.11 -10.72 -21.61
C ARG A 448 -6.51 -9.87 -20.40
N ASP A 449 -7.62 -9.14 -20.44
CA ASP A 449 -8.12 -8.32 -19.32
C ASP A 449 -8.55 -9.16 -18.11
N VAL A 450 -8.89 -10.44 -18.33
CA VAL A 450 -9.15 -11.43 -17.27
C VAL A 450 -7.90 -11.62 -16.40
N ILE A 451 -6.72 -11.71 -17.02
CA ILE A 451 -5.45 -11.85 -16.30
C ILE A 451 -5.12 -10.59 -15.52
N ILE A 452 -5.41 -9.41 -16.08
CA ILE A 452 -5.21 -8.13 -15.40
C ILE A 452 -6.13 -8.01 -14.19
N SER A 453 -7.39 -8.44 -14.31
CA SER A 453 -8.34 -8.46 -13.20
C SER A 453 -7.91 -9.47 -12.13
N ALA A 454 -7.46 -10.66 -12.52
CA ALA A 454 -6.91 -11.66 -11.60
C ALA A 454 -5.67 -11.14 -10.85
N TYR A 455 -4.82 -10.38 -11.54
CA TYR A 455 -3.66 -9.69 -10.97
C TYR A 455 -4.05 -8.65 -9.93
N ASN A 456 -4.89 -7.70 -10.32
CA ASN A 456 -5.33 -6.61 -9.44
C ASN A 456 -6.04 -7.16 -8.20
N TRP A 457 -6.91 -8.16 -8.39
CA TRP A 457 -7.69 -8.72 -7.30
C TRP A 457 -6.86 -9.65 -6.42
N GLY A 458 -6.00 -10.49 -7.00
CA GLY A 458 -5.16 -11.41 -6.24
C GLY A 458 -4.14 -10.65 -5.38
N GLN A 459 -3.45 -9.69 -5.98
CA GLN A 459 -2.52 -8.83 -5.24
C GLN A 459 -3.24 -7.94 -4.23
N GLY A 460 -4.35 -7.32 -4.63
CA GLY A 460 -5.10 -6.40 -3.76
C GLY A 460 -5.72 -7.08 -2.54
N ILE A 461 -6.12 -8.36 -2.64
CA ILE A 461 -6.52 -9.13 -1.45
C ILE A 461 -5.34 -9.35 -0.50
N MET A 462 -4.16 -9.62 -1.04
CA MET A 462 -2.98 -9.82 -0.21
C MET A 462 -2.49 -8.54 0.45
N SER A 463 -2.75 -7.37 -0.15
CA SER A 463 -2.42 -6.10 0.49
C SER A 463 -3.07 -5.95 1.87
N PHE A 464 -4.18 -6.65 2.15
CA PHE A 464 -4.85 -6.58 3.44
C PHE A 464 -4.00 -7.15 4.58
N ILE A 465 -3.08 -8.08 4.30
CA ILE A 465 -2.35 -8.82 5.34
C ILE A 465 -0.85 -8.97 5.10
N THR A 466 -0.33 -8.66 3.91
CA THR A 466 1.09 -8.86 3.60
C THR A 466 1.98 -8.01 4.51
N PRO A 467 2.82 -8.62 5.37
CA PRO A 467 3.63 -7.89 6.37
C PRO A 467 4.66 -6.92 5.77
N THR A 468 5.11 -7.21 4.56
CA THR A 468 6.05 -6.36 3.80
C THR A 468 5.37 -5.21 3.07
N GLY A 469 4.03 -5.16 3.09
CA GLY A 469 3.24 -4.04 2.62
C GLY A 469 2.99 -3.01 3.73
N LEU A 470 2.06 -2.08 3.46
CA LEU A 470 1.78 -0.94 4.35
C LEU A 470 0.96 -1.30 5.60
N VAL A 471 0.51 -2.55 5.76
CA VAL A 471 -0.38 -2.94 6.87
C VAL A 471 0.31 -2.76 8.21
N LEU A 472 1.56 -3.21 8.35
CA LEU A 472 2.28 -3.11 9.62
C LEU A 472 2.65 -1.68 9.97
N ALA A 473 3.01 -0.86 8.97
CA ALA A 473 3.23 0.57 9.16
C ALA A 473 1.93 1.27 9.62
N SER A 474 0.81 0.97 8.96
CA SER A 474 -0.51 1.52 9.29
C SER A 474 -0.97 1.12 10.70
N LEU A 475 -0.72 -0.12 11.11
CA LEU A 475 -1.04 -0.61 12.45
C LEU A 475 -0.12 -0.02 13.54
N ALA A 476 1.14 0.26 13.19
CA ALA A 476 2.07 0.91 14.10
C ALA A 476 1.68 2.38 14.40
N MET A 477 1.12 3.11 13.43
CA MET A 477 0.66 4.51 13.58
C MET A 477 -0.42 4.73 14.67
N VAL A 478 -1.02 3.65 15.12
CA VAL A 478 -2.27 3.59 15.88
C VAL A 478 -2.18 2.57 17.01
N HIS A 479 -0.98 2.03 17.23
CA HIS A 479 -0.66 1.10 18.32
C HIS A 479 -1.55 -0.15 18.36
N VAL A 480 -2.02 -0.63 17.21
CA VAL A 480 -2.79 -1.88 17.10
C VAL A 480 -1.88 -3.03 16.67
N THR A 481 -2.03 -4.20 17.29
CA THR A 481 -1.23 -5.38 16.96
C THR A 481 -1.77 -6.13 15.74
N PHE A 482 -0.86 -6.78 15.00
CA PHE A 482 -1.20 -7.48 13.76
C PHE A 482 -2.17 -8.66 13.95
N ASP A 483 -2.16 -9.35 15.10
CA ASP A 483 -3.12 -10.43 15.37
C ASP A 483 -4.56 -9.95 15.48
N LYS A 484 -4.76 -8.74 16.04
CA LYS A 484 -6.10 -8.12 16.15
C LYS A 484 -6.60 -7.70 14.79
N TRP A 485 -5.70 -7.17 13.96
CA TRP A 485 -6.00 -6.88 12.57
C TRP A 485 -6.37 -8.14 11.78
N LEU A 486 -5.59 -9.22 11.88
CA LEU A 486 -5.90 -10.49 11.23
C LEU A 486 -7.27 -11.03 11.65
N LYS A 487 -7.56 -11.07 12.95
CA LYS A 487 -8.88 -11.48 13.47
C LYS A 487 -10.01 -10.63 12.93
N PHE A 488 -9.78 -9.33 12.74
CA PHE A 488 -10.74 -8.41 12.16
C PHE A 488 -10.92 -8.60 10.65
N VAL A 489 -9.84 -8.68 9.87
CA VAL A 489 -9.91 -8.57 8.41
C VAL A 489 -10.16 -9.90 7.71
N LEU A 490 -9.76 -11.03 8.29
CA LEU A 490 -9.83 -12.35 7.63
C LEU A 490 -11.25 -12.72 7.13
N PRO A 491 -12.34 -12.53 7.89
CA PRO A 491 -13.69 -12.83 7.39
C PRO A 491 -14.05 -12.00 6.16
N LEU A 492 -13.67 -10.72 6.15
CA LEU A 492 -13.92 -9.82 5.03
C LEU A 492 -13.06 -10.19 3.81
N MET A 493 -11.78 -10.48 4.03
CA MET A 493 -10.84 -10.90 2.98
C MET A 493 -11.34 -12.17 2.26
N LEU A 494 -11.86 -13.15 3.00
CA LEU A 494 -12.46 -14.35 2.42
C LEU A 494 -13.73 -14.04 1.60
N ALA A 495 -14.61 -13.18 2.12
CA ALA A 495 -15.82 -12.79 1.41
C ALA A 495 -15.53 -12.03 0.10
N ILE A 496 -14.57 -11.10 0.13
CA ILE A 496 -14.11 -10.38 -1.05
C ILE A 496 -13.38 -11.33 -2.03
N GLY A 497 -12.65 -12.33 -1.52
CA GLY A 497 -12.01 -13.35 -2.36
C GLY A 497 -13.01 -14.22 -3.09
N LEU A 498 -14.10 -14.61 -2.43
CA LEU A 498 -15.22 -15.29 -3.07
C LEU A 498 -15.85 -14.42 -4.16
N LEU A 499 -16.09 -13.13 -3.89
CA LEU A 499 -16.58 -12.19 -4.89
C LEU A 499 -15.64 -12.10 -6.11
N ALA A 500 -14.33 -11.98 -5.88
CA ALA A 500 -13.34 -11.92 -6.95
C ALA A 500 -13.37 -13.19 -7.83
N MET A 501 -13.44 -14.39 -7.22
CA MET A 501 -13.53 -15.64 -7.97
C MET A 501 -14.83 -15.73 -8.80
N ILE A 502 -15.96 -15.29 -8.26
CA ILE A 502 -17.24 -15.25 -8.99
C ILE A 502 -17.15 -14.31 -10.19
N LEU A 503 -16.63 -13.09 -9.98
CA LEU A 503 -16.51 -12.09 -11.05
C LEU A 503 -15.51 -12.52 -12.13
N LEU A 504 -14.41 -13.21 -11.77
CA LEU A 504 -13.48 -13.79 -12.74
C LEU A 504 -14.10 -14.94 -13.53
N GLY A 505 -14.91 -15.77 -12.88
CA GLY A 505 -15.68 -16.80 -13.59
C GLY A 505 -16.62 -16.20 -14.62
N ILE A 506 -17.31 -15.09 -14.27
CA ILE A 506 -18.17 -14.35 -15.20
C ILE A 506 -17.36 -13.70 -16.32
N SER A 507 -16.18 -13.13 -16.03
CA SER A 507 -15.36 -12.43 -17.03
C SER A 507 -14.90 -13.32 -18.19
N VAL A 508 -14.88 -14.64 -18.00
CA VAL A 508 -14.50 -15.59 -19.06
C VAL A 508 -15.57 -15.73 -20.15
N TYR A 509 -16.83 -15.38 -19.84
CA TYR A 509 -17.98 -15.52 -20.74
C TYR A 509 -18.47 -14.18 -21.33
N LEU A 510 -17.91 -13.06 -20.87
CA LEU A 510 -18.14 -11.73 -21.42
C LEU A 510 -17.07 -11.41 -22.46
#